data_AF-A0A9W8M4Z0-F1
#
_entry.id   AF-A0A9W8M4Z0-F1
#
_cell.length_a   1.000
_cell.length_b   1.000
_cell.length_c   1.000
_cell.angle_alpha   90.00
_cell.angle_beta   90.00
_cell.angle_gamma   90.00
#
_symmetry.space_group_name_H-M   'P 1'
#
loop_
_entity.id
_entity.type
_entity.pdbx_description
1 polymer ?
#
loop_
_entity_poly.entity_id
_entity_poly.type
_entity_poly.pdbx_seq_one_letter_code
_entity_poly.pdbx_strand_id
1 'polypeptide(L)'
;MPLPPTPENILHKTLHDRFYTAKTIGERALLSLALQAFSVLIEQRRESESRTRSILRDIQHTESQLSELSSTFDRYLQGSIKYSPDDARMMDSLGDKLTGQENRLRLVKADLADAEQRFAQLVTAWATTRF
;
A
#
# COMPACT_ATOMS: atom_id res chain seq x y z
N MET A 1 -5.84 -12.01 20.85
CA MET A 1 -6.95 -12.09 19.88
C MET A 1 -6.54 -13.04 18.76
N PRO A 2 -7.39 -13.98 18.34
CA PRO A 2 -7.09 -14.82 17.18
C PRO A 2 -7.02 -13.95 15.91
N LEU A 3 -6.04 -14.22 15.05
CA LEU A 3 -5.90 -13.56 13.75
C LEU A 3 -7.12 -13.91 12.87
N PRO A 4 -7.69 -12.94 12.12
CA PRO A 4 -8.79 -13.23 11.21
C PRO A 4 -8.36 -14.28 10.17
N PRO A 5 -9.24 -15.21 9.76
CA PRO A 5 -8.91 -16.26 8.80
C PRO A 5 -8.86 -15.68 7.38
N THR A 6 -7.78 -14.95 7.08
CA THR A 6 -7.44 -14.56 5.71
C THR A 6 -6.78 -15.74 4.99
N PRO A 7 -6.87 -15.82 3.64
CA PRO A 7 -6.22 -16.87 2.86
C PRO A 7 -4.72 -17.01 3.19
N GLU A 8 -4.06 -15.88 3.46
CA GLU A 8 -2.68 -15.78 3.92
C GLU A 8 -2.43 -16.44 5.28
N ASN A 9 -3.26 -16.17 6.28
CA ASN A 9 -3.11 -16.79 7.60
C ASN A 9 -3.35 -18.30 7.55
N ILE A 10 -4.24 -18.75 6.66
CA ILE A 10 -4.49 -20.17 6.40
C ILE A 10 -3.26 -20.79 5.71
N LEU A 11 -2.68 -20.13 4.71
CA LEU A 11 -1.48 -20.59 4.03
C LEU A 11 -0.27 -20.66 4.97
N HIS A 12 -0.03 -19.62 5.76
CA HIS A 12 1.06 -19.58 6.73
C HIS A 12 0.93 -20.72 7.75
N LYS A 13 -0.29 -20.91 8.28
CA LYS A 13 -0.57 -22.01 9.21
C LYS A 13 -0.35 -23.37 8.57
N THR A 14 -0.84 -23.59 7.35
CA THR A 14 -0.67 -24.88 6.65
C THR A 14 0.78 -25.19 6.32
N LEU A 15 1.58 -24.19 5.91
CA LEU A 15 3.03 -24.34 5.73
C LEU A 15 3.72 -24.71 7.05
N HIS A 16 3.35 -24.04 8.14
CA HIS A 16 3.88 -24.29 9.47
C HIS A 16 3.53 -25.71 9.95
N ASP A 17 2.25 -26.12 9.86
CA ASP A 17 1.79 -27.46 10.22
C ASP A 17 2.48 -28.54 9.37
N ARG A 18 2.69 -28.28 8.07
CA ARG A 18 3.43 -29.18 7.17
C ARG A 18 4.91 -29.26 7.52
N PHE A 19 5.53 -28.17 7.99
CA PHE A 19 6.93 -28.16 8.41
C PHE A 19 7.19 -29.12 9.58
N TYR A 20 6.31 -29.15 10.58
CA TYR A 20 6.44 -30.06 11.72
C TYR A 20 6.14 -31.53 11.37
N THR A 21 5.30 -31.76 10.36
CA THR A 21 4.90 -33.11 9.93
C THR A 21 5.77 -33.66 8.80
N ALA A 22 6.59 -32.82 8.15
CA ALA A 22 7.52 -33.21 7.09
C ALA A 22 8.57 -34.21 7.59
N LYS A 23 8.75 -35.29 6.81
CA LYS A 23 9.61 -36.43 7.16
C LYS A 23 11.01 -36.32 6.55
N THR A 24 11.18 -35.55 5.48
CA THR A 24 12.45 -35.42 4.77
C THR A 24 13.12 -34.08 5.06
N ILE A 25 14.46 -34.08 5.09
CA ILE A 25 15.26 -32.86 5.28
C ILE A 25 15.04 -31.88 4.12
N GLY A 26 14.93 -32.39 2.89
CA GLY A 26 14.65 -31.58 1.70
C GLY A 26 13.30 -30.86 1.77
N GLU A 27 12.23 -31.56 2.17
CA GLU A 27 10.90 -30.95 2.35
C GLU A 27 10.93 -29.88 3.45
N ARG A 28 11.61 -30.14 4.58
CA ARG A 28 11.78 -29.14 5.65
C ARG A 28 12.55 -27.91 5.19
N ALA A 29 13.59 -28.06 4.39
CA ALA A 29 14.36 -26.94 3.85
C ALA A 29 13.49 -26.06 2.92
N LEU A 30 12.70 -26.66 2.04
CA LEU A 30 11.77 -25.94 1.16
C LEU A 30 10.67 -25.21 1.96
N LEU A 31 10.09 -25.87 2.96
CA LEU A 31 9.07 -25.27 3.82
C LEU A 31 9.63 -24.13 4.69
N SER A 32 10.86 -24.26 5.18
CA SER A 32 11.59 -23.19 5.88
C SER A 32 11.78 -21.96 4.99
N LEU A 33 12.20 -22.16 3.73
CA LEU A 33 12.34 -21.07 2.76
C LEU A 33 11.00 -20.42 2.44
N ALA A 34 9.93 -21.22 2.31
CA ALA A 34 8.59 -20.69 2.09
C ALA A 34 8.09 -19.84 3.27
N LEU A 35 8.33 -20.27 4.52
CA LEU A 35 7.99 -19.49 5.72
C LEU A 35 8.78 -18.18 5.80
N GLN A 36 10.07 -18.19 5.47
CA GLN A 36 10.89 -16.98 5.41
C GLN A 36 10.44 -16.01 4.31
N ALA A 37 10.10 -16.53 3.11
CA ALA A 37 9.57 -15.71 2.04
C ALA A 37 8.21 -15.06 2.45
N PHE A 38 7.37 -15.83 3.15
CA PHE A 38 6.08 -15.34 3.64
C PHE A 38 6.24 -14.22 4.66
N SER A 39 7.17 -14.35 5.61
CA SER A 39 7.41 -13.30 6.61
C SER A 39 7.92 -11.99 5.99
N VAL A 40 8.81 -12.08 5.00
CA VAL A 40 9.30 -10.91 4.24
C VAL A 40 8.15 -10.21 3.51
N LEU A 41 7.24 -10.97 2.91
CA LEU A 41 6.09 -10.41 2.19
C LEU A 41 5.07 -9.74 3.11
N ILE A 42 4.77 -10.33 4.27
CA ILE A 42 3.92 -9.66 5.28
C ILE A 42 4.52 -8.31 5.64
N GLU A 43 5.83 -8.25 5.86
CA GLU A 43 6.51 -7.02 6.27
C GLU A 43 6.48 -5.98 5.15
N GLN A 44 6.78 -6.38 3.91
CA GLN A 44 6.68 -5.52 2.72
C GLN A 44 5.25 -4.98 2.52
N ARG A 45 4.24 -5.84 2.73
CA ARG A 45 2.83 -5.44 2.67
C ARG A 45 2.51 -4.39 3.73
N ARG A 46 2.88 -4.64 4.99
CA ARG A 46 2.66 -3.69 6.10
C ARG A 46 3.34 -2.36 5.82
N GLU A 47 4.56 -2.39 5.31
CA GLU A 47 5.29 -1.19 4.93
C GLU A 47 4.58 -0.43 3.80
N SER A 48 4.14 -1.14 2.74
CA SER A 48 3.41 -0.55 1.63
C SER A 48 2.04 0.02 2.04
N GLU A 49 1.30 -0.67 2.90
CA GLU A 49 0.05 -0.19 3.48
C GLU A 49 0.28 1.05 4.35
N SER A 50 1.35 1.07 5.15
CA SER A 50 1.74 2.22 5.96
C SER A 50 2.07 3.43 5.08
N ARG A 51 2.87 3.23 4.03
CA ARG A 51 3.20 4.26 3.02
C ARG A 51 1.94 4.77 2.33
N THR A 52 1.04 3.88 1.93
CA THR A 52 -0.26 4.23 1.31
C THR A 52 -1.11 5.10 2.24
N ARG A 53 -1.25 4.72 3.53
CA ARG A 53 -1.97 5.52 4.53
C ARG A 53 -1.32 6.88 4.77
N SER A 54 0.01 6.95 4.74
CA SER A 54 0.71 8.24 4.85
C SER A 54 0.39 9.15 3.67
N ILE A 55 0.52 8.64 2.44
CA ILE A 55 0.24 9.43 1.23
C ILE A 55 -1.22 9.88 1.19
N LEU A 56 -2.17 9.03 1.60
CA LEU A 56 -3.59 9.41 1.69
C LEU A 56 -3.82 10.56 2.67
N ARG A 57 -3.14 10.57 3.82
CA ARG A 57 -3.22 11.70 4.77
C ARG A 57 -2.64 12.98 4.16
N ASP A 58 -1.53 12.86 3.43
CA ASP A 58 -0.90 14.01 2.78
C ASP A 58 -1.77 14.60 1.65
N ILE A 59 -2.49 13.73 0.92
CA ILE A 59 -3.49 14.12 -0.09
C ILE A 59 -4.64 14.86 0.59
N GLN A 60 -5.26 14.26 1.62
CA GLN A 60 -6.37 14.89 2.36
C GLN A 60 -5.99 16.26 2.93
N HIS A 61 -4.77 16.40 3.43
CA HIS A 61 -4.27 17.68 3.91
C HIS A 61 -4.14 18.70 2.77
N THR A 62 -3.60 18.30 1.63
CA THR A 62 -3.43 19.17 0.45
C THR A 62 -4.79 19.57 -0.14
N GLU A 63 -5.75 18.66 -0.21
CA GLU A 63 -7.14 18.94 -0.61
C GLU A 63 -7.82 19.94 0.34
N SER A 64 -7.58 19.82 1.64
CA SER A 64 -8.11 20.77 2.62
C SER A 64 -7.54 22.18 2.40
N GLN A 65 -6.23 22.29 2.14
CA GLN A 65 -5.59 23.57 1.81
C GLN A 65 -6.14 24.17 0.51
N LEU A 66 -6.36 23.35 -0.52
CA LEU A 66 -6.99 23.78 -1.78
C LEU A 66 -8.43 24.28 -1.56
N SER A 67 -9.20 23.58 -0.73
CA SER A 67 -10.58 23.98 -0.38
C SER A 67 -10.61 25.34 0.34
N GLU A 68 -9.70 25.56 1.30
CA GLU A 68 -9.55 26.85 1.98
C GLU A 68 -9.18 27.97 1.00
N LEU A 69 -8.25 27.71 0.08
CA LEU A 69 -7.86 28.68 -0.95
C LEU A 69 -9.01 28.98 -1.92
N SER A 70 -9.76 27.96 -2.35
CA SER A 70 -10.93 28.11 -3.20
C SER A 70 -11.99 29.00 -2.53
N SER A 71 -12.25 28.79 -1.22
CA SER A 71 -13.19 29.64 -0.47
C SER A 71 -12.72 31.11 -0.37
N THR A 72 -11.41 31.32 -0.39
CA THR A 72 -10.81 32.66 -0.39
C THR A 72 -10.98 33.31 -1.76
N PHE A 73 -10.78 32.55 -2.83
CA PHE A 73 -11.05 33.00 -4.19
C PHE A 73 -12.54 33.35 -4.43
N ASP A 74 -13.46 32.54 -3.90
CA ASP A 74 -14.90 32.85 -3.97
C ASP A 74 -15.25 34.16 -3.27
N ARG A 75 -14.66 34.41 -2.09
CA ARG A 75 -14.81 35.69 -1.38
C ARG A 75 -14.24 36.86 -2.18
N TYR A 76 -13.16 36.65 -2.93
CA TYR A 76 -12.63 37.66 -3.85
C TYR A 76 -13.62 37.95 -4.98
N LEU A 77 -14.18 36.92 -5.64
CA LEU A 77 -15.17 37.07 -6.70
C LEU A 77 -16.43 37.81 -6.23
N GLN A 78 -16.82 37.62 -4.97
CA GLN A 78 -17.92 38.35 -4.33
C GLN A 78 -17.55 39.79 -3.93
N GLY A 79 -16.31 40.24 -4.18
CA GLY A 79 -15.82 41.56 -3.83
C GLY A 79 -15.57 41.77 -2.33
N SER A 80 -15.59 40.69 -1.53
CA SER A 80 -15.42 40.76 -0.07
C SER A 80 -13.96 40.91 0.37
N ILE A 81 -13.02 40.50 -0.48
CA ILE A 81 -11.57 40.65 -0.27
C ILE A 81 -10.90 41.11 -1.57
N LYS A 82 -9.66 41.58 -1.48
CA LYS A 82 -8.85 41.92 -2.67
C LYS A 82 -8.14 40.68 -3.19
N TYR A 83 -7.97 40.60 -4.51
CA TYR A 83 -7.18 39.56 -5.15
C TYR A 83 -5.72 39.60 -4.69
N SER A 84 -5.19 38.44 -4.30
CA SER A 84 -3.76 38.26 -4.12
C SER A 84 -3.20 37.34 -5.22
N PRO A 85 -2.24 37.82 -6.04
CA PRO A 85 -1.55 36.96 -7.00
C PRO A 85 -0.81 35.78 -6.34
N ASP A 86 -0.47 35.90 -5.07
CA ASP A 86 0.21 34.83 -4.32
C ASP A 86 -0.74 33.67 -4.01
N ASP A 87 -2.04 33.93 -3.81
CA ASP A 87 -3.04 32.88 -3.61
C ASP A 87 -3.20 32.03 -4.88
N ALA A 88 -3.22 32.66 -6.07
CA ALA A 88 -3.29 31.92 -7.34
C ALA A 88 -2.07 31.02 -7.53
N ARG A 89 -0.85 31.53 -7.28
CA ARG A 89 0.39 30.74 -7.33
C ARG A 89 0.40 29.59 -6.33
N MET A 90 -0.18 29.80 -5.15
CA MET A 90 -0.29 28.77 -4.13
C MET A 90 -1.29 27.69 -4.51
N MET A 91 -2.39 28.04 -5.19
CA MET A 91 -3.35 27.09 -5.77
C MET A 91 -2.68 26.19 -6.81
N ASP A 92 -1.93 26.78 -7.75
CA ASP A 92 -1.18 26.03 -8.77
C ASP A 92 -0.15 25.08 -8.13
N SER A 93 0.64 25.59 -7.17
CA SER A 93 1.65 24.81 -6.45
C SER A 93 1.04 23.63 -5.66
N LEU A 94 -0.10 23.83 -5.01
CA LEU A 94 -0.82 22.77 -4.31
C LEU A 94 -1.42 21.76 -5.30
N GLY A 95 -1.88 22.19 -6.47
CA GLY A 95 -2.33 21.32 -7.55
C GLY A 95 -1.23 20.41 -8.10
N ASP A 96 -0.04 20.97 -8.36
CA ASP A 96 1.14 20.22 -8.77
C ASP A 96 1.55 19.20 -7.69
N LYS A 97 1.55 19.63 -6.42
CA LYS A 97 1.84 18.76 -5.27
C LYS A 97 0.85 17.61 -5.16
N LEU A 98 -0.45 17.88 -5.30
CA LEU A 98 -1.51 16.87 -5.27
C LEU A 98 -1.31 15.84 -6.38
N THR A 99 -1.10 16.31 -7.62
CA THR A 99 -0.83 15.45 -8.78
C THR A 99 0.40 14.56 -8.54
N GLY A 100 1.46 15.11 -7.93
CA GLY A 100 2.64 14.36 -7.53
C GLY A 100 2.35 13.28 -6.48
N GLN A 101 1.54 13.60 -5.47
CA GLN A 101 1.13 12.66 -4.42
C GLN A 101 0.25 11.53 -4.96
N GLU A 102 -0.71 11.83 -5.84
CA GLU A 102 -1.57 10.84 -6.51
C GLU A 102 -0.75 9.88 -7.38
N ASN A 103 0.23 10.41 -8.13
CA ASN A 103 1.13 9.57 -8.91
C ASN A 103 1.95 8.64 -8.01
N ARG A 104 2.48 9.14 -6.89
CA ARG A 104 3.19 8.30 -5.90
C ARG A 104 2.26 7.24 -5.31
N LEU A 105 1.01 7.58 -4.99
CA LEU A 105 0.01 6.63 -4.51
C LEU A 105 -0.24 5.53 -5.54
N ARG A 106 -0.38 5.90 -6.82
CA ARG A 106 -0.59 4.95 -7.91
C ARG A 106 0.58 3.99 -8.06
N LEU A 107 1.82 4.49 -7.97
CA LEU A 107 3.03 3.67 -8.04
C LEU A 107 3.10 2.68 -6.87
N VAL A 108 2.91 3.14 -5.63
CA VAL A 108 2.93 2.27 -4.44
C VAL A 108 1.86 1.17 -4.52
N LYS A 109 0.67 1.50 -5.03
CA LYS A 109 -0.40 0.51 -5.25
C LYS A 109 -0.04 -0.50 -6.34
N ALA A 110 0.59 -0.06 -7.43
CA ALA A 110 1.05 -0.94 -8.50
C ALA A 110 2.14 -1.90 -8.00
N ASP A 111 3.11 -1.38 -7.25
CA ASP A 111 4.18 -2.20 -6.64
C ASP A 111 3.61 -3.24 -5.68
N LEU A 112 2.61 -2.86 -4.87
CA LEU A 112 1.92 -3.79 -3.97
C LEU A 112 1.19 -4.89 -4.76
N ALA A 113 0.46 -4.52 -5.80
CA ALA A 113 -0.27 -5.48 -6.63
C ALA A 113 0.68 -6.47 -7.35
N ASP A 114 1.82 -5.99 -7.85
CA ASP A 114 2.85 -6.85 -8.48
C ASP A 114 3.46 -7.81 -7.45
N ALA A 115 3.77 -7.33 -6.23
CA ALA A 115 4.27 -8.18 -5.16
C ALA A 115 3.25 -9.27 -4.75
N GLU A 116 1.97 -8.90 -4.61
CA GLU A 116 0.88 -9.84 -4.31
C GLU A 116 0.70 -10.87 -5.43
N GLN A 117 0.76 -10.46 -6.70
CA GLN A 117 0.65 -11.34 -7.85
C GLN A 117 1.82 -12.34 -7.93
N ARG A 118 3.07 -11.86 -7.80
CA ARG A 118 4.26 -12.73 -7.76
C ARG A 118 4.16 -13.76 -6.65
N PHE A 119 3.65 -13.35 -5.49
CA PHE A 119 3.44 -14.26 -4.39
C PHE A 119 2.37 -15.32 -4.71
N ALA A 120 1.21 -14.92 -5.23
CA ALA A 120 0.17 -15.85 -5.63
C ALA A 120 0.67 -16.88 -6.66
N GLN A 121 1.50 -16.46 -7.61
CA GLN A 121 2.15 -17.35 -8.59
C GLN A 121 3.10 -18.35 -7.92
N LEU A 122 3.93 -17.91 -6.97
CA LEU A 122 4.83 -18.80 -6.22
C LEU A 122 4.05 -19.82 -5.39
N VAL A 123 2.97 -19.40 -4.72
CA VAL A 123 2.09 -20.29 -3.95
C VAL A 123 1.42 -21.31 -4.87
N THR A 124 0.92 -20.88 -6.03
CA THR A 124 0.28 -21.76 -7.00
C THR A 124 1.29 -22.76 -7.59
N ALA A 125 2.49 -22.30 -7.92
CA ALA A 125 3.58 -23.14 -8.39
C ALA A 125 3.97 -24.20 -7.34
N TRP A 126 4.01 -23.83 -6.06
CA TRP A 126 4.25 -24.76 -4.95
C TRP A 126 3.10 -25.76 -4.76
N ALA A 127 1.84 -25.30 -4.82
CA ALA A 127 0.68 -26.17 -4.68
C ALA A 127 0.55 -27.19 -5.83
N THR A 128 1.08 -26.84 -7.01
CA THR A 128 1.03 -27.66 -8.22
C THR A 128 2.29 -28.50 -8.45
N THR A 129 3.44 -28.12 -7.90
CA THR A 129 4.61 -29.00 -7.83
C THR A 129 4.34 -30.12 -6.84
N ARG A 130 3.92 -31.27 -7.37
CA ARG A 130 3.87 -32.54 -6.63
C ARG A 130 5.28 -32.89 -6.15
N PHE A 131 5.52 -32.69 -4.86
CA PHE A 131 6.43 -33.51 -4.07
C PHE A 131 5.62 -34.61 -3.38
#